data_AF-A0A2V7WH96-F1
#
_entry.id   AF-A0A2V7WH96-F1
#
_cell.length_a   1.000
_cell.length_b   1.000
_cell.length_c   1.000
_cell.angle_alpha   90.00
_cell.angle_beta   90.00
_cell.angle_gamma   90.00
#
_symmetry.space_group_name_H-M   'P 1'
#
loop_
_entity.id
_entity.type
_entity.pdbx_description
1 polymer ?
#
loop_
_entity_poly.entity_id
_entity_poly.type
_entity_poly.pdbx_seq_one_letter_code
_entity_poly.pdbx_strand_id
1 'polypeptide(L)'
;MWSTPIPNGSAKVNLKKGTASLSVKDALVFDAFTVPNSLDTAHPLGKVNAIIDSLRMEWTTAFTKSWTDCADGFQGDFFEGKATIEVTATTPTVPATTCPPNPGRNGFRFVSNPATTSISHFAQIGSERNGVFFSA
;
A
#
# COMPACT_ATOMS: atom_id res chain seq x y z
N MET A 1 -0.57 5.63 9.02
CA MET A 1 0.09 4.65 8.10
C MET A 1 -0.58 3.30 8.30
N TRP A 2 -0.92 2.59 7.22
CA TRP A 2 -1.48 1.23 7.28
C TRP A 2 -0.46 0.21 6.76
N SER A 3 -0.27 -0.89 7.47
CA SER A 3 0.64 -1.96 7.04
C SER A 3 0.07 -3.34 7.36
N THR A 4 0.20 -4.28 6.42
CA THR A 4 -0.12 -5.70 6.61
C THR A 4 0.60 -6.55 5.56
N PRO A 5 0.98 -7.79 5.88
CA PRO A 5 1.36 -8.75 4.84
C PRO A 5 0.15 -9.07 3.95
N ILE A 6 0.38 -9.16 2.64
CA ILE A 6 -0.62 -9.61 1.67
C ILE A 6 -0.44 -11.09 1.35
N PRO A 7 -1.50 -11.85 1.03
CA PRO A 7 -1.40 -13.25 0.65
C PRO A 7 -0.48 -13.48 -0.56
N ASN A 8 0.18 -14.64 -0.60
CA ASN A 8 0.96 -15.07 -1.75
C ASN A 8 0.07 -15.13 -3.01
N GLY A 9 0.56 -14.56 -4.11
CA GLY A 9 -0.19 -14.51 -5.38
C GLY A 9 -1.21 -13.38 -5.49
N SER A 10 -1.37 -12.55 -4.44
CA SER A 10 -2.17 -11.32 -4.51
C SER A 10 -1.61 -10.28 -5.48
N ALA A 11 -0.29 -10.31 -5.73
CA ALA A 11 0.37 -9.46 -6.71
C ALA A 11 0.80 -10.27 -7.94
N LYS A 12 0.55 -9.72 -9.14
CA LYS A 12 0.99 -10.28 -10.42
C LYS A 12 1.63 -9.19 -11.24
N VAL A 13 2.79 -9.46 -11.83
CA VAL A 13 3.54 -8.49 -12.63
C VAL A 13 3.88 -9.11 -13.98
N ASN A 14 3.65 -8.35 -15.06
CA ASN A 14 4.05 -8.71 -16.41
C ASN A 14 4.81 -7.53 -17.03
N LEU A 15 6.12 -7.51 -16.81
CA LEU A 15 7.00 -6.45 -17.32
C LEU A 15 6.99 -6.37 -18.84
N LYS A 16 6.87 -7.51 -19.55
CA LYS A 16 6.80 -7.53 -21.03
C LYS A 16 5.57 -6.83 -21.58
N LYS A 17 4.46 -6.86 -20.83
CA LYS A 17 3.21 -6.18 -21.19
C LYS A 17 3.05 -4.82 -20.54
N GLY A 18 3.96 -4.43 -19.64
CA GLY A 18 3.83 -3.19 -18.88
C GLY A 18 2.60 -3.18 -17.98
N THR A 19 2.24 -4.33 -17.41
CA THR A 19 1.05 -4.45 -16.54
C THR A 19 1.38 -5.08 -15.21
N ALA A 20 0.63 -4.71 -14.18
CA ALA A 20 0.61 -5.41 -12.91
C ALA A 20 -0.78 -5.33 -12.28
N SER A 21 -1.06 -6.24 -11.36
CA SER A 21 -2.28 -6.22 -10.57
C SER A 21 -2.00 -6.58 -9.12
N LEU A 22 -2.76 -5.96 -8.22
CA LEU A 22 -2.80 -6.27 -6.80
C LEU A 22 -4.26 -6.50 -6.42
N SER A 23 -4.56 -7.66 -5.84
CA SER A 23 -5.87 -7.97 -5.28
C SER A 23 -5.74 -8.53 -3.87
N VAL A 24 -6.35 -7.83 -2.92
CA VAL A 24 -6.36 -8.20 -1.50
C VAL A 24 -7.81 -8.20 -1.02
N LYS A 25 -8.14 -9.15 -0.16
CA LYS A 25 -9.44 -9.23 0.52
C LYS A 25 -9.22 -9.59 1.97
N ASP A 26 -10.12 -9.11 2.81
CA ASP A 26 -10.24 -9.48 4.22
C ASP A 26 -8.90 -9.37 4.98
N ALA A 27 -8.16 -8.28 4.73
CA ALA A 27 -6.85 -8.07 5.33
C ALA A 27 -6.93 -7.15 6.54
N LEU A 28 -6.57 -7.68 7.71
CA LEU A 28 -6.42 -6.89 8.93
C LEU A 28 -5.19 -6.00 8.80
N VAL A 29 -5.36 -4.70 8.95
CA VAL A 29 -4.29 -3.71 8.87
C VAL A 29 -4.10 -3.02 10.21
N PHE A 30 -2.84 -2.76 10.56
CA PHE A 30 -2.48 -1.89 11.66
C PHE A 30 -2.64 -0.43 11.24
N ASP A 31 -3.47 0.33 11.95
CA ASP A 31 -3.67 1.77 11.70
C ASP A 31 -2.90 2.62 12.71
N ALA A 32 -1.88 3.31 12.21
CA ALA A 32 -1.05 4.21 13.01
C ALA A 32 -1.63 5.65 13.19
N PHE A 33 -2.84 5.92 12.68
CA PHE A 33 -3.56 7.20 12.78
C PHE A 33 -2.68 8.44 12.45
N THR A 34 -2.86 9.56 13.19
CA THR A 34 -2.17 10.85 12.96
C THR A 34 -0.81 10.97 13.64
N VAL A 35 -0.22 9.88 14.15
CA VAL A 35 1.00 9.98 14.97
C VAL A 35 2.23 10.21 14.09
N PRO A 36 2.91 11.37 14.20
CA PRO A 36 4.21 11.58 13.58
C PRO A 36 5.21 10.57 14.16
N ASN A 37 6.01 9.93 13.32
CA ASN A 37 6.99 8.89 13.69
C ASN A 37 6.37 7.60 14.25
N SER A 38 5.44 7.01 13.49
CA SER A 38 4.77 5.73 13.81
C SER A 38 5.69 4.48 13.82
N LEU A 39 7.01 4.68 13.78
CA LEU A 39 8.06 3.66 13.88
C LEU A 39 8.97 3.88 15.11
N ASP A 40 8.68 4.86 15.97
CA ASP A 40 9.43 5.09 17.22
C ASP A 40 9.14 3.98 18.24
N THR A 41 10.15 3.17 18.52
CA THR A 41 10.08 2.05 19.47
C THR A 41 10.06 2.48 20.93
N ALA A 42 10.47 3.72 21.25
CA ALA A 42 10.44 4.26 22.60
C ALA A 42 9.03 4.71 23.04
N HIS A 43 8.12 4.90 22.08
CA HIS A 43 6.74 5.32 22.32
C HIS A 43 5.77 4.37 21.59
N PRO A 44 5.65 3.10 22.02
CA PRO A 44 4.88 2.09 21.31
C PRO A 44 3.40 2.51 21.21
N LEU A 45 2.91 2.52 19.98
CA LEU A 45 1.54 2.89 19.64
C LEU A 45 0.51 1.96 20.31
N GLY A 46 -0.61 2.55 20.73
CA GLY A 46 -1.84 1.78 20.93
C GLY A 46 -2.31 1.20 19.59
N LYS A 47 -2.60 -0.11 19.55
CA LYS A 47 -3.00 -0.79 18.32
C LYS A 47 -4.44 -0.41 17.96
N VAL A 48 -4.61 0.31 16.86
CA VAL A 48 -5.90 0.45 16.18
C VAL A 48 -5.89 -0.48 14.99
N ASN A 49 -6.99 -1.18 14.80
CA ASN A 49 -7.16 -2.12 13.70
C ASN A 49 -8.10 -1.51 12.67
N ALA A 50 -7.82 -1.73 11.40
CA ALA A 50 -8.78 -1.59 10.32
C ALA A 50 -8.78 -2.88 9.49
N ILE A 51 -9.78 -3.06 8.66
CA ILE A 51 -9.94 -4.20 7.78
C ILE A 51 -10.04 -3.65 6.36
N ILE A 52 -9.15 -4.08 5.48
CA ILE A 52 -9.32 -3.91 4.04
C ILE A 52 -10.22 -5.05 3.58
N ASP A 53 -11.51 -4.76 3.44
CA ASP A 53 -12.49 -5.72 2.91
C ASP A 53 -12.13 -6.10 1.47
N SER A 54 -11.77 -5.10 0.66
CA SER A 54 -11.25 -5.31 -0.68
C SER A 54 -10.29 -4.21 -1.09
N LEU A 55 -9.21 -4.59 -1.76
CA LEU A 55 -8.32 -3.71 -2.49
C LEU A 55 -8.07 -4.33 -3.86
N ARG A 56 -8.30 -3.55 -4.90
CA ARG A 56 -7.92 -3.88 -6.27
C ARG A 56 -7.13 -2.73 -6.86
N MET A 57 -5.95 -3.02 -7.37
CA MET A 57 -5.16 -2.07 -8.12
C MET A 57 -4.70 -2.70 -9.42
N GLU A 58 -4.74 -1.94 -10.50
CA GLU A 58 -4.33 -2.38 -11.83
C GLU A 58 -3.41 -1.32 -12.43
N TRP A 59 -2.21 -1.71 -12.83
CA TRP A 59 -1.21 -0.85 -13.46
C TRP A 59 -1.20 -1.07 -14.97
N THR A 60 -1.12 0.04 -15.69
CA THR A 60 -0.84 0.05 -17.13
C THR A 60 0.22 1.12 -17.41
N THR A 61 1.33 0.69 -18.00
CA THR A 61 2.48 1.56 -18.27
C THR A 61 2.58 1.90 -19.76
N ALA A 62 3.16 3.06 -20.06
CA ALA A 62 3.37 3.54 -21.43
C ALA A 62 4.83 3.90 -21.72
N PHE A 63 5.64 4.12 -20.68
CA PHE A 63 7.02 4.58 -20.81
C PHE A 63 7.97 3.64 -20.09
N THR A 64 9.17 3.46 -20.61
CA THR A 64 10.24 2.70 -19.97
C THR A 64 11.42 3.61 -19.70
N LYS A 65 12.03 3.48 -18.53
CA LYS A 65 13.22 4.20 -18.11
C LYS A 65 14.16 3.25 -17.39
N SER A 66 15.39 3.16 -17.87
CA SER A 66 16.46 2.45 -17.17
C SER A 66 17.27 3.43 -16.34
N TRP A 67 17.70 3.01 -15.15
CA TRP A 67 18.59 3.76 -14.28
C TRP A 67 19.74 2.89 -13.81
N THR A 68 20.93 3.48 -13.71
CA THR A 68 22.12 2.79 -13.20
C THR A 68 22.93 3.78 -12.38
N ASP A 69 23.27 3.38 -11.17
CA ASP A 69 24.25 4.06 -10.33
C ASP A 69 25.47 3.17 -10.19
N CYS A 70 26.57 3.57 -10.85
CA CYS A 70 27.80 2.81 -10.86
C CYS A 70 28.52 2.80 -9.50
N ALA A 71 28.34 3.84 -8.67
CA ALA A 71 29.03 3.93 -7.38
C ALA A 71 28.48 2.88 -6.41
N ASP A 72 27.16 2.73 -6.38
CA ASP A 72 26.47 1.81 -5.48
C ASP A 72 26.15 0.46 -6.15
N GLY A 73 26.44 0.30 -7.44
CA GLY A 73 26.13 -0.91 -8.22
C GLY A 73 24.63 -1.14 -8.42
N PHE A 74 23.81 -0.10 -8.23
CA PHE A 74 22.37 -0.16 -8.42
C PHE A 74 22.03 -0.16 -9.91
N GLN A 75 21.09 -1.01 -10.31
CA GLN A 75 20.54 -1.01 -11.66
C GLN A 75 19.06 -1.36 -11.64
N GLY A 76 18.25 -0.66 -12.43
CA GLY A 76 16.82 -0.97 -12.54
C GLY A 76 16.22 -0.56 -13.87
N ASP A 77 15.19 -1.32 -14.27
CA ASP A 77 14.32 -1.03 -15.41
C ASP A 77 12.93 -0.74 -14.89
N PHE A 78 12.44 0.46 -15.19
CA PHE A 78 11.20 1.00 -14.66
C PHE A 78 10.22 1.32 -15.78
N PHE A 79 8.96 0.99 -15.54
CA PHE A 79 7.86 1.18 -16.46
C PHE A 79 6.83 2.10 -15.81
N GLU A 80 6.61 3.27 -16.38
CA GLU A 80 5.78 4.33 -15.82
C GLU A 80 4.46 4.47 -16.58
N GLY A 81 3.40 4.80 -15.84
CA GLY A 81 2.10 5.10 -16.39
C GLY A 81 1.07 5.42 -15.31
N LYS A 82 -0.03 4.66 -15.33
CA LYS A 82 -1.20 4.92 -14.46
C LYS A 82 -1.59 3.65 -13.71
N ALA A 83 -2.19 3.85 -12.55
CA ALA A 83 -2.92 2.82 -11.85
C ALA A 83 -4.39 3.21 -11.66
N THR A 84 -5.29 2.23 -11.66
CA THR A 84 -6.62 2.38 -11.08
C THR A 84 -6.64 1.74 -9.71
N ILE A 85 -7.43 2.28 -8.78
CA ILE A 85 -7.44 1.84 -7.38
C ILE A 85 -8.89 1.78 -6.91
N GLU A 86 -9.30 0.63 -6.41
CA GLU A 86 -10.57 0.44 -5.72
C GLU A 86 -10.29 -0.11 -4.34
N VAL A 87 -10.82 0.54 -3.31
CA VAL A 87 -10.67 0.10 -1.93
C VAL A 87 -12.00 0.19 -1.20
N THR A 88 -12.31 -0.88 -0.47
CA THR A 88 -13.30 -0.88 0.59
C THR A 88 -12.59 -1.23 1.89
N ALA A 89 -12.78 -0.39 2.90
CA ALA A 89 -12.19 -0.58 4.20
C ALA A 89 -13.20 -0.33 5.32
N THR A 90 -13.06 -1.06 6.41
CA THR A 90 -13.87 -0.91 7.61
C THR A 90 -13.00 -0.77 8.85
N THR A 91 -13.54 -0.13 9.89
CA THR A 91 -12.97 -0.20 11.25
C THR A 91 -13.77 -1.20 12.07
N PRO A 92 -13.16 -1.97 12.99
CA PRO A 92 -13.92 -2.83 13.89
C PRO A 92 -14.88 -2.03 14.75
N THR A 93 -16.09 -2.56 14.93
CA THR A 93 -17.03 -2.06 15.94
C THR A 93 -16.53 -2.48 17.32
N VAL A 94 -16.13 -1.52 18.14
CA VAL A 94 -15.89 -1.79 19.57
C VAL A 94 -17.00 -1.08 20.35
N PRO A 95 -17.80 -1.81 21.14
CA PRO A 95 -18.80 -1.18 21.99
C PRO A 95 -18.15 -0.09 22.86
N ALA A 96 -18.80 1.06 22.97
CA ALA A 96 -18.32 2.13 23.84
C ALA A 96 -18.31 1.63 25.29
N THR A 97 -17.13 1.47 25.88
CA THR A 97 -16.97 1.08 27.29
C THR A 97 -16.88 2.29 28.22
N THR A 98 -16.85 3.52 27.67
CA THR A 98 -16.72 4.78 28.41
C THR A 98 -17.66 5.86 27.84
N CYS A 99 -18.08 6.82 28.67
CA CYS A 99 -18.91 7.97 28.29
C CYS A 99 -18.19 9.29 28.63
N PRO A 100 -17.94 10.21 27.68
CA PRO A 100 -18.29 10.08 26.26
C PRO A 100 -17.48 8.97 25.56
N PRO A 101 -18.04 8.37 24.48
CA PRO A 101 -17.36 7.30 23.75
C PRO A 101 -16.05 7.81 23.15
N ASN A 102 -15.02 6.96 23.14
CA ASN A 102 -13.78 7.27 22.45
C ASN A 102 -14.04 7.25 20.92
N PRO A 103 -13.92 8.38 20.21
CA PRO A 103 -14.49 8.56 18.86
C PRO A 103 -13.86 7.70 17.74
N GLY A 104 -12.79 6.95 18.03
CA GLY A 104 -12.04 6.16 17.03
C GLY A 104 -12.52 4.73 16.77
N ARG A 105 -13.72 4.31 17.23
CA ARG A 105 -14.13 2.89 17.23
C ARG A 105 -15.57 2.61 16.76
N ASN A 106 -16.09 3.41 15.84
CA ASN A 106 -17.52 3.43 15.49
C ASN A 106 -17.93 2.56 14.30
N GLY A 107 -17.09 1.64 13.81
CA GLY A 107 -17.50 0.74 12.73
C GLY A 107 -17.64 1.41 11.35
N PHE A 108 -16.88 2.48 11.08
CA PHE A 108 -16.95 3.20 9.82
C PHE A 108 -16.63 2.29 8.63
N ARG A 109 -17.35 2.52 7.53
CA ARG A 109 -17.11 1.90 6.22
C ARG A 109 -16.74 2.97 5.21
N PHE A 110 -15.60 2.79 4.58
CA PHE A 110 -15.09 3.62 3.50
C PHE A 110 -15.12 2.83 2.21
N VAL A 111 -15.66 3.42 1.16
CA VAL A 111 -15.68 2.87 -0.19
C VAL A 111 -15.13 3.95 -1.11
N SER A 112 -14.07 3.64 -1.85
CA SER A 112 -13.56 4.56 -2.86
C SER A 112 -14.56 4.73 -4.00
N ASN A 113 -14.39 5.79 -4.78
CA ASN A 113 -15.07 5.86 -6.07
C ASN A 113 -14.61 4.70 -6.98
N PRO A 114 -15.40 4.32 -8.01
CA PRO A 114 -15.04 3.25 -8.94
C PRO A 114 -13.66 3.47 -9.60
N ALA A 115 -12.99 2.39 -10.00
CA ALA A 115 -11.67 2.39 -10.64
C ALA A 115 -11.56 3.40 -11.79
N THR A 116 -12.62 3.49 -12.61
CA THR A 116 -12.68 4.36 -13.81
C THR A 116 -12.61 5.85 -13.48
N THR A 117 -12.90 6.22 -12.23
CA THR A 117 -12.85 7.60 -11.74
C THR A 117 -11.61 7.88 -10.89
N SER A 118 -10.76 6.89 -10.68
CA SER A 118 -9.48 7.07 -9.98
C SER A 118 -8.52 7.92 -10.78
N ILE A 119 -7.92 8.92 -10.14
CA ILE A 119 -6.88 9.74 -10.74
C ILE A 119 -5.53 9.33 -10.13
N SER A 120 -4.72 8.66 -10.92
CA SER A 120 -3.32 8.35 -10.58
C SER A 120 -2.40 9.37 -11.25
N HIS A 121 -1.67 10.14 -10.44
CA HIS A 121 -0.68 11.11 -10.94
C HIS A 121 0.63 10.44 -11.36
N PHE A 122 1.01 9.35 -10.68
CA PHE A 122 2.21 8.58 -10.96
C PHE A 122 1.98 7.13 -10.54
N ALA A 123 2.39 6.20 -11.40
CA ALA A 123 2.43 4.79 -11.09
C ALA A 123 3.59 4.15 -11.85
N GLN A 124 4.31 3.25 -11.19
CA GLN A 124 5.49 2.61 -11.74
C GLN A 124 5.52 1.13 -11.33
N ILE A 125 5.97 0.28 -12.23
CA ILE A 125 6.39 -1.10 -11.96
C ILE A 125 7.80 -1.27 -12.51
N GLY A 126 8.55 -2.24 -12.01
CA GLY A 126 9.91 -2.42 -12.49
C GLY A 126 10.58 -3.66 -11.93
N SER A 127 11.80 -3.85 -12.36
CA SER A 127 12.74 -4.80 -11.78
C SER A 127 14.00 -4.06 -11.41
N GLU A 128 14.47 -4.28 -10.20
CA GLU A 128 15.72 -3.73 -9.71
C GLU A 128 16.67 -4.85 -9.30
N ARG A 129 17.95 -4.58 -9.51
CA ARG A 129 19.05 -5.26 -8.85
C ARG A 129 19.58 -4.31 -7.80
N ASN A 130 19.33 -4.65 -6.55
CA ASN A 130 19.85 -3.89 -5.44
C ASN A 130 21.38 -3.82 -5.51
N GLY A 131 21.90 -2.63 -5.22
CA GLY A 131 23.32 -2.36 -5.14
C GLY A 131 24.01 -3.00 -3.94
N VAL A 132 25.22 -2.56 -3.65
CA VAL A 132 26.03 -3.04 -2.53
C VAL A 132 25.46 -2.47 -1.22
N PHE A 133 24.81 -3.31 -0.40
CA PHE A 133 24.27 -2.88 0.91
C PHE A 133 25.32 -2.75 2.03
N PHE A 134 26.48 -3.38 1.88
CA PHE A 134 27.55 -3.39 2.88
C PHE A 134 28.90 -3.35 2.18
N SER A 135 29.81 -2.46 2.62
CA SER A 135 31.20 -2.51 2.19
C SER A 135 31.84 -3.82 2.69
N ALA A 136 32.59 -4.49 1.82
CA ALA A 136 33.42 -5.63 2.20
C ALA A 136 34.59 -5.20 3.11
#